data_AF-A0A4V6S742-F1
#
_entry.id   AF-A0A4V6S742-F1
#
_cell.length_a   1.000
_cell.length_b   1.000
_cell.length_c   1.000
_cell.angle_alpha   90.00
_cell.angle_beta   90.00
_cell.angle_gamma   90.00
#
_symmetry.space_group_name_H-M   'P 1'
#
loop_
_entity.id
_entity.type
_entity.pdbx_description
1 polymer ?
#
loop_
_entity_poly.entity_id
_entity_poly.type
_entity_poly.pdbx_seq_one_letter_code
_entity_poly.pdbx_strand_id
1 'polypeptide(L)'
;MSWAEIIRTGLEAVRSHRLRSGLTMLGILIGVAAVILTVGLGEGAQDKVRGQINALGSNLLIVAPGSTTTNGVRGGFGSASTLTRADADALTSHVVAPDIRAVAPTTSRSAALT
;
A
#
# COMPACT_ATOMS: atom_id res chain seq x y z
N MET A 1 56.04 13.30 -9.52
CA MET A 1 54.91 13.65 -10.42
C MET A 1 53.78 14.13 -9.55
N SER A 2 53.34 15.37 -9.73
CA SER A 2 52.27 15.93 -8.90
C SER A 2 50.91 15.39 -9.35
N TRP A 3 50.01 15.11 -8.41
CA TRP A 3 48.63 14.70 -8.73
C TRP A 3 47.90 15.74 -9.59
N ALA A 4 48.27 17.02 -9.45
CA ALA A 4 47.76 18.12 -10.26
C ALA A 4 48.15 17.99 -11.74
N GLU A 5 49.37 17.54 -12.05
CA GLU A 5 49.78 17.30 -13.44
C GLU A 5 49.05 16.13 -14.08
N ILE A 6 48.75 15.08 -13.32
CA ILE A 6 48.01 13.91 -13.82
C ILE A 6 46.59 14.35 -14.23
N ILE A 7 45.91 15.11 -13.37
CA ILE A 7 44.57 15.64 -13.68
C ILE A 7 44.62 16.60 -14.86
N ARG A 8 45.60 17.52 -14.90
CA ARG A 8 45.76 18.47 -16.01
C ARG A 8 45.98 17.76 -17.34
N THR A 9 46.86 16.74 -17.37
CA THR A 9 47.16 15.97 -18.57
C THR A 9 45.96 15.15 -19.03
N GLY A 10 45.21 14.56 -18.09
CA GLY A 10 43.97 13.84 -18.39
C GLY A 10 42.88 14.74 -18.98
N LEU A 11 42.72 15.96 -18.45
CA LEU A 11 41.75 16.92 -18.96
C LEU A 11 42.07 17.36 -20.40
N GLU A 12 43.36 17.57 -20.70
CA GLU A 12 43.83 17.92 -22.03
C GLU A 12 43.53 16.80 -23.05
N ALA A 13 43.74 15.54 -22.66
CA ALA A 13 43.45 14.37 -23.49
C ALA A 13 41.95 14.22 -23.80
N VAL A 14 41.07 14.46 -22.82
CA VAL A 14 39.61 14.50 -23.01
C VAL A 14 39.21 15.64 -23.94
N ARG A 15 39.84 16.81 -23.80
CA ARG A 15 39.56 17.99 -24.63
C ARG A 15 40.05 17.82 -26.08
N SER A 16 41.08 17.01 -26.31
CA SER A 16 41.58 16.62 -27.63
C SER A 16 40.59 15.74 -28.41
N HIS A 17 39.84 14.86 -27.72
CA HIS A 17 38.90 13.90 -28.34
C HIS A 17 37.43 14.21 -28.01
N ARG A 18 37.00 15.45 -28.25
CA ARG A 18 35.68 15.96 -27.84
C ARG A 18 34.49 15.09 -28.21
N LEU A 19 34.45 14.56 -29.44
CA LEU A 19 33.34 13.73 -29.91
C LEU A 19 33.28 12.38 -29.19
N ARG A 20 34.42 11.71 -29.03
CA ARG A 20 34.50 10.41 -28.35
C ARG A 20 34.13 10.56 -26.88
N SER A 21 34.76 11.50 -26.18
CA SER A 21 34.48 11.76 -24.78
C SER A 21 33.05 12.24 -24.54
N GLY A 22 32.50 13.04 -25.45
CA GLY A 22 31.10 13.48 -25.42
C GLY A 22 30.13 12.31 -25.55
N LEU A 23 30.31 11.43 -26.55
CA LEU A 23 29.44 10.26 -26.74
C LEU A 23 29.48 9.29 -25.55
N THR A 24 30.67 9.05 -24.98
CA THR A 24 30.80 8.15 -23.82
C THR A 24 30.13 8.72 -22.58
N MET A 25 30.28 10.02 -22.34
CA MET A 25 29.62 10.71 -21.22
C MET A 25 28.10 10.71 -21.39
N LEU A 26 27.61 10.95 -22.61
CA LEU A 26 26.19 10.94 -22.92
C LEU A 26 25.57 9.56 -22.68
N GLY A 27 26.25 8.49 -23.09
CA GLY A 27 25.79 7.12 -22.85
C GLY A 27 25.64 6.80 -21.36
N ILE A 28 26.62 7.17 -20.54
CA ILE A 28 26.57 6.98 -19.08
C ILE A 28 25.45 7.83 -18.46
N LEU A 29 25.30 9.09 -18.89
CA LEU A 29 24.26 9.98 -18.41
C LEU A 29 22.86 9.40 -18.66
N ILE A 30 22.59 8.97 -19.89
CA ILE A 30 21.29 8.40 -20.27
C ILE A 30 21.07 7.07 -19.54
N GLY A 31 22.10 6.23 -19.42
CA GLY A 31 22.00 4.95 -18.72
C GLY A 31 21.62 5.11 -17.25
N VAL A 32 22.32 5.99 -16.52
CA VAL A 32 22.03 6.26 -15.11
C VAL A 32 20.69 6.97 -14.95
N ALA A 33 20.36 7.92 -15.83
CA ALA A 33 19.07 8.61 -15.79
C ALA A 33 17.90 7.63 -15.96
N ALA A 34 17.99 6.70 -16.92
CA ALA A 34 16.94 5.70 -17.15
C ALA A 34 16.71 4.80 -15.93
N VAL A 35 17.78 4.36 -15.26
CA VAL A 35 17.69 3.53 -14.05
C VAL A 35 17.06 4.31 -12.89
N ILE A 36 17.48 5.55 -12.65
CA ILE A 36 16.91 6.38 -11.58
C ILE A 36 15.42 6.62 -11.85
N LEU A 37 15.05 6.90 -13.11
CA LEU A 37 13.67 7.17 -13.48
C LEU A 37 12.76 5.95 -13.26
N THR A 38 13.20 4.77 -13.68
CA THR A 38 12.39 3.55 -13.56
C THR A 38 12.24 3.11 -12.12
N VAL A 39 13.29 3.22 -11.31
CA VAL A 39 13.23 2.92 -9.86
C VAL A 39 12.32 3.92 -9.16
N GLY A 40 12.50 5.22 -9.38
CA GLY A 40 11.67 6.25 -8.74
C GLY A 40 10.19 6.16 -9.13
N LEU A 41 9.89 5.89 -10.40
CA LEU A 41 8.52 5.63 -10.84
C LEU A 41 7.95 4.34 -10.23
N GLY A 42 8.76 3.29 -10.13
CA GLY A 42 8.37 2.01 -9.56
C GLY A 42 7.98 2.14 -8.09
N GLU A 43 8.83 2.77 -7.28
CA GLU A 43 8.57 3.02 -5.86
C GLU A 43 7.34 3.92 -5.66
N GLY A 44 7.25 5.03 -6.40
CA GLY A 44 6.11 5.94 -6.30
C GLY A 44 4.77 5.29 -6.70
N ALA A 45 4.77 4.44 -7.73
CA ALA A 45 3.60 3.67 -8.12
C ALA A 45 3.23 2.63 -7.04
N GLN A 46 4.22 1.94 -6.48
CA GLN A 46 4.01 0.95 -5.43
C GLN A 46 3.41 1.58 -4.18
N ASP A 47 3.89 2.75 -3.77
CA ASP A 47 3.37 3.48 -2.61
C ASP A 47 1.96 4.00 -2.83
N LYS A 48 1.65 4.48 -4.05
CA LYS A 48 0.28 4.85 -4.40
C LYS A 48 -0.68 3.67 -4.30
N VAL A 49 -0.29 2.51 -4.83
CA VAL A 49 -1.10 1.28 -4.76
C VAL A 49 -1.25 0.82 -3.31
N ARG A 50 -0.17 0.80 -2.53
CA ARG A 50 -0.22 0.50 -1.09
C ARG A 50 -1.16 1.45 -0.33
N GLY A 51 -1.10 2.74 -0.63
CA GLY A 51 -1.98 3.75 -0.04
C GLY A 51 -3.45 3.48 -0.36
N GLN A 52 -3.77 3.12 -1.60
CA GLN A 52 -5.13 2.75 -2.00
C GLN A 52 -5.60 1.46 -1.32
N ILE A 53 -4.75 0.44 -1.23
CA ILE A 53 -5.06 -0.82 -0.54
C ILE A 53 -5.26 -0.58 0.95
N ASN A 54 -4.43 0.25 1.59
CA ASN A 54 -4.59 0.61 2.99
C ASN A 54 -5.87 1.44 3.23
N ALA A 55 -6.26 2.30 2.28
CA ALA A 55 -7.51 3.07 2.34
C ALA A 55 -8.76 2.18 2.23
N LEU A 56 -8.67 1.03 1.57
CA LEU A 56 -9.71 0.00 1.60
C LEU A 56 -9.83 -0.70 2.97
N GLY A 57 -8.87 -0.45 3.87
CA GLY A 57 -8.84 -1.02 5.21
C GLY A 57 -8.16 -2.39 5.20
N SER A 58 -6.83 -2.40 5.26
CA SER A 58 -6.03 -3.64 5.34
C SER A 58 -6.16 -4.38 6.69
N ASN A 59 -6.95 -3.85 7.63
CA ASN A 59 -7.20 -4.41 8.95
C ASN A 59 -8.70 -4.36 9.33
N LEU A 60 -9.59 -4.65 8.38
CA LEU A 60 -11.02 -4.73 8.63
C LEU A 60 -11.47 -6.18 8.74
N LEU A 61 -11.98 -6.56 9.91
CA LEU A 61 -12.65 -7.84 10.14
C LEU A 61 -14.15 -7.60 10.27
N ILE A 62 -14.94 -8.13 9.33
CA ILE A 62 -16.40 -8.02 9.33
C ILE A 62 -16.98 -9.28 9.97
N VAL A 63 -17.67 -9.12 11.10
CA VAL A 63 -18.38 -10.20 11.77
C VAL A 63 -19.87 -10.06 11.47
N ALA A 64 -20.41 -11.01 10.72
CA ALA A 64 -21.83 -11.06 10.37
C ALA A 64 -22.53 -12.22 11.09
N PRO A 65 -23.79 -12.05 11.51
CA PRO A 65 -24.54 -13.14 12.12
C PRO A 65 -24.91 -14.20 11.07
N GLY A 66 -24.99 -15.46 11.49
CA GLY A 66 -25.38 -16.58 10.63
C GLY A 66 -26.87 -16.53 10.21
N SER A 67 -27.36 -17.64 9.66
CA SER A 67 -28.80 -17.83 9.43
C SER A 67 -29.46 -18.50 10.63
N THR A 68 -30.64 -18.02 11.02
CA THR A 68 -31.52 -18.70 11.97
C THR A 68 -32.51 -19.60 11.23
N THR A 69 -32.79 -20.77 11.79
CA THR A 69 -33.93 -21.59 11.38
C THR A 69 -34.94 -21.55 12.52
N THR A 70 -36.10 -20.94 12.29
CA THR A 70 -37.19 -20.87 13.27
C THR A 70 -38.42 -21.52 12.65
N ASN A 71 -39.04 -22.48 13.35
CA ASN A 71 -40.21 -23.24 12.86
C ASN A 71 -40.04 -23.88 11.47
N GLY A 72 -38.86 -24.43 11.17
CA GLY A 72 -38.60 -25.12 9.89
C GLY A 72 -38.37 -24.21 8.68
N VAL A 73 -38.49 -22.89 8.86
CA VAL A 73 -38.14 -21.88 7.83
C VAL A 73 -36.70 -21.44 8.05
N ARG A 74 -35.84 -21.67 7.05
CA ARG A 74 -34.46 -21.16 7.02
C ARG A 74 -34.48 -19.67 6.64
N GLY A 75 -34.11 -18.81 7.57
CA GLY A 75 -33.83 -17.41 7.28
C GLY A 75 -32.60 -17.26 6.39
N GLY A 76 -32.53 -16.17 5.62
CA GLY A 76 -31.36 -15.82 4.82
C GLY A 76 -30.12 -15.53 5.68
N PHE A 77 -28.94 -15.45 5.05
CA PHE A 77 -27.71 -15.02 5.71
C PHE A 77 -27.91 -13.67 6.43
N GLY A 78 -27.52 -13.57 7.71
CA GLY A 78 -27.78 -12.38 8.54
C GLY A 78 -29.15 -12.33 9.23
N SER A 79 -29.98 -13.37 9.13
CA SER A 79 -31.29 -13.41 9.81
C SER A 79 -31.20 -13.77 11.30
N ALA A 80 -30.03 -14.22 11.77
CA ALA A 80 -29.79 -14.49 13.17
C ALA A 80 -29.56 -13.20 13.97
N SER A 81 -30.24 -13.03 15.11
CA SER A 81 -30.01 -11.92 16.05
C SER A 81 -29.08 -12.35 17.19
N THR A 82 -27.96 -13.01 16.88
CA THR A 82 -27.00 -13.50 17.88
C THR A 82 -25.94 -12.48 18.28
N LEU A 83 -25.77 -11.40 17.51
CA LEU A 83 -24.82 -10.31 17.81
C LEU A 83 -25.55 -9.17 18.50
N THR A 84 -25.05 -8.76 19.66
CA THR A 84 -25.61 -7.70 20.50
C THR A 84 -24.65 -6.52 20.65
N ARG A 85 -25.15 -5.37 21.13
CA ARG A 85 -24.27 -4.23 21.45
C ARG A 85 -23.26 -4.56 22.56
N ALA A 86 -23.64 -5.41 23.51
CA ALA A 86 -22.76 -5.84 24.58
C ALA A 86 -21.51 -6.57 24.05
N ASP A 87 -21.66 -7.33 22.96
CA ASP A 87 -20.53 -7.98 22.29
C ASP A 87 -19.56 -6.96 21.67
N ALA A 88 -20.08 -5.87 21.10
CA ALA A 88 -19.26 -4.79 20.55
C ALA A 88 -18.50 -4.01 21.64
N ASP A 89 -19.16 -3.74 22.78
CA ASP A 89 -18.55 -3.06 23.93
C ASP A 89 -17.47 -3.94 24.57
N ALA A 90 -17.69 -5.26 24.67
CA ALA A 90 -16.71 -6.21 25.18
C ALA A 90 -15.45 -6.27 24.30
N LEU A 91 -15.60 -6.25 22.97
CA LEU A 91 -14.50 -6.23 22.01
C LEU A 91 -13.70 -4.92 22.00
N THR A 92 -14.25 -3.84 22.57
CA THR A 92 -13.53 -2.57 22.74
C THR A 92 -12.54 -2.62 23.91
N SER A 93 -12.74 -3.54 24.87
CA SER A 93 -11.84 -3.69 26.01
C SER A 93 -10.52 -4.35 25.59
N HIS A 94 -9.41 -3.65 25.80
CA HIS A 94 -8.06 -4.18 25.58
C HIS A 94 -7.71 -5.41 26.44
N VAL A 95 -8.48 -5.71 27.49
CA VAL A 95 -8.31 -6.91 28.31
C VAL A 95 -8.81 -8.17 27.58
N VAL A 96 -9.87 -8.03 26.78
CA VAL A 96 -10.50 -9.15 26.04
C VAL A 96 -9.89 -9.27 24.65
N ALA A 97 -9.58 -8.14 23.99
CA ALA A 97 -8.98 -8.12 22.67
C ALA A 97 -7.87 -7.05 22.59
N PRO A 98 -6.59 -7.42 22.83
CA PRO A 98 -5.47 -6.47 22.79
C PRO A 98 -5.17 -5.97 21.37
N ASP A 99 -5.47 -6.76 20.34
CA ASP A 99 -5.13 -6.44 18.93
C ASP A 99 -6.19 -5.59 18.22
N ILE A 100 -7.37 -5.38 18.83
CA ILE A 100 -8.46 -4.62 18.22
C ILE A 100 -8.31 -3.15 18.60
N ARG A 101 -8.05 -2.30 17.59
CA ARG A 101 -7.91 -0.84 17.77
C ARG A 101 -9.26 -0.12 17.87
N ALA A 102 -10.26 -0.58 17.13
CA ALA A 102 -11.56 0.06 17.06
C ALA A 102 -12.64 -0.95 16.64
N VAL A 103 -13.84 -0.79 17.18
CA VAL A 103 -15.02 -1.59 16.85
C VAL A 103 -16.15 -0.64 16.43
N ALA A 104 -16.86 -0.98 15.36
CA ALA A 104 -18.02 -0.22 14.88
C ALA A 104 -19.22 -1.16 14.72
N PRO A 105 -20.23 -1.12 15.63
CA PRO A 105 -21.45 -1.90 15.47
C PRO A 105 -22.29 -1.30 14.34
N THR A 106 -22.70 -2.13 13.38
CA THR A 106 -23.57 -1.73 12.26
C THR A 106 -24.89 -2.48 12.34
N THR A 107 -25.97 -1.84 11.90
CA THR A 107 -27.29 -2.46 11.77
C THR A 107 -27.79 -2.27 10.35
N SER A 108 -28.17 -3.37 9.70
CA SER A 108 -28.76 -3.35 8.37
C SER A 108 -30.14 -3.98 8.47
N ARG A 109 -31.17 -3.24 8.09
CA ARG A 109 -32.57 -3.69 8.11
C ARG A 109 -33.13 -3.60 6.71
N SER A 110 -33.52 -4.74 6.14
CA SER A 110 -34.28 -4.79 4.90
C SER A 110 -35.76 -4.61 5.23
N ALA A 111 -36.41 -3.62 4.61
CA ALA A 111 -37.85 -3.40 4.71
C ALA A 111 -38.47 -3.37 3.30
N ALA A 112 -39.59 -4.06 3.14
CA ALA A 112 -40.40 -3.94 1.92
C ALA A 112 -41.23 -2.65 2.00
N LEU A 113 -41.20 -1.86 0.94
CA LEU A 113 -42.05 -0.68 0.79
C LEU A 113 -43.39 -1.15 0.19
N THR A 114 -44.36 -1.42 1.04
CA THR A 114 -45.78 -1.66 0.67
C THR A 114 -46.68 -1.07 1.73
#